data_AF-A0A813W724-F1
#
_entry.id   AF-A0A813W724-F1
#
_cell.length_a   1.000
_cell.length_b   1.000
_cell.length_c   1.000
_cell.angle_alpha   90.00
_cell.angle_beta   90.00
_cell.angle_gamma   90.00
#
_symmetry.space_group_name_H-M   'P 1'
#
loop_
_entity.id
_entity.type
_entity.pdbx_description
1 polymer ?
#
loop_
_entity_poly.entity_id
_entity_poly.type
_entity_poly.pdbx_seq_one_letter_code
_entity_poly.pdbx_strand_id
1 'polypeptide(L)'
;MIDVPLQMWNFHDTPHRTNNICEAFHSRLNRRIERSHSNIWSFINCLIGEECRFQHLYSQINAGTQQLPKAKAADTMQKRIETLNSRYNNQDINGQQLLNALSLLAGRKK
;
A
#
# COMPACT_ATOMS: atom_id res chain seq x y z
N MET A 1 1.72 27.17 2.52
CA MET A 1 3.00 26.68 1.99
C MET A 1 3.73 26.07 3.17
N ILE A 2 3.92 24.75 3.19
CA ILE A 2 4.58 24.08 4.32
C ILE A 2 6.06 24.08 3.99
N ASP A 3 6.81 25.00 4.60
CA ASP A 3 8.26 25.04 4.51
C ASP A 3 8.82 23.87 5.33
N VAL A 4 9.17 22.79 4.65
CA VAL A 4 9.85 21.66 5.27
C VAL A 4 11.28 22.11 5.58
N PRO A 5 11.74 22.08 6.84
CA PRO A 5 13.09 22.55 7.18
C PRO A 5 14.15 21.77 6.40
N LEU A 6 15.16 22.48 5.86
CA LEU A 6 16.22 21.91 5.00
C LEU A 6 16.91 20.69 5.62
N GLN A 7 16.98 20.60 6.94
CA GLN A 7 17.57 19.49 7.68
C GLN A 7 16.81 18.15 7.48
N MET A 8 15.56 18.21 7.01
CA MET A 8 14.72 17.03 6.73
C MET A 8 14.69 16.68 5.24
N TRP A 9 15.34 17.48 4.39
CA TRP A 9 15.32 17.33 2.93
C TRP A 9 15.96 16.03 2.44
N ASN A 10 16.89 15.46 3.23
CA ASN A 10 17.46 14.15 2.93
C ASN A 10 18.08 13.52 4.19
N PHE A 11 17.27 12.84 5.00
CA PHE A 11 17.71 12.18 6.24
C PHE A 11 18.18 10.74 5.95
N HIS A 12 19.28 10.61 5.21
CA HIS A 12 19.80 9.33 4.70
C HIS A 12 20.56 8.49 5.76
N ASP A 13 21.08 9.12 6.82
CA ASP A 13 22.03 8.51 7.78
C ASP A 13 21.39 7.88 9.03
N THR A 14 20.08 7.63 9.03
CA THR A 14 19.44 6.83 10.10
C THR A 14 18.75 5.60 9.52
N PRO A 15 18.79 4.45 10.23
CA PRO A 15 18.13 3.21 9.80
C PRO A 15 16.59 3.28 9.88
N HIS A 16 16.02 4.48 9.99
CA HIS A 16 14.58 4.69 9.96
C HIS A 16 14.13 4.79 8.52
N ARG A 17 13.37 3.80 8.05
CA ARG A 17 12.64 3.88 6.79
C ARG A 17 11.74 5.12 6.83
N THR A 18 12.15 6.17 6.14
CA THR A 18 11.35 7.37 5.95
C THR A 18 10.15 6.98 5.08
N ASN A 19 8.93 7.08 5.63
CA ASN A 19 7.71 7.06 4.83
C ASN A 19 7.55 8.40 4.09
N ASN A 20 8.63 8.85 3.43
CA ASN A 20 8.69 10.14 2.80
C ASN A 20 7.96 10.09 1.46
N ILE A 21 6.95 10.94 1.33
CA ILE A 21 6.14 11.06 0.12
C ILE A 21 7.02 11.47 -1.07
N CYS A 22 8.05 12.29 -0.85
CA CYS A 22 8.99 12.69 -1.89
C CYS A 22 9.82 11.50 -2.40
N GLU A 23 10.34 10.65 -1.51
CA GLU A 23 11.08 9.44 -1.90
C GLU A 23 10.19 8.44 -2.66
N ALA A 24 8.94 8.27 -2.20
CA ALA A 24 7.96 7.42 -2.87
C ALA A 24 7.62 7.96 -4.27
N PHE A 25 7.48 9.27 -4.41
CA PHE A 25 7.27 9.93 -5.69
C PHE A 25 8.46 9.72 -6.63
N HIS A 26 9.68 9.99 -6.17
CA HIS A 26 10.90 9.77 -6.96
C HIS A 26 11.08 8.31 -7.38
N SER A 27 10.88 7.35 -6.47
CA SER A 27 10.96 5.92 -6.78
C SER A 27 9.98 5.50 -7.87
N ARG A 28 8.74 6.01 -7.80
CA ARG A 28 7.70 5.73 -8.78
C ARG A 28 7.97 6.39 -10.13
N LEU A 29 8.42 7.65 -10.13
CA LEU A 29 8.78 8.39 -11.33
C LEU A 29 9.95 7.69 -12.05
N ASN A 30 10.98 7.27 -11.33
CA ASN A 30 12.10 6.51 -11.88
C ASN A 30 11.65 5.17 -12.49
N ARG A 31 10.71 4.46 -11.83
CA ARG A 31 10.12 3.23 -12.38
C ARG A 31 9.29 3.45 -13.65
N ARG A 32 8.68 4.63 -13.83
CA ARG A 32 7.89 4.93 -15.04
C ARG A 32 8.72 5.40 -16.22
N ILE A 33 9.83 6.08 -15.95
CA ILE A 33 10.73 6.56 -17.00
C ILE A 33 11.58 5.42 -17.56
N GLU A 34 11.89 4.41 -16.72
CA GLU A 34 12.61 3.16 -17.09
C GLU A 34 14.01 3.37 -17.71
N ARG A 35 14.50 4.62 -17.76
CA ARG A 35 15.76 5.03 -18.40
C ARG A 35 16.40 6.17 -17.64
N SER A 36 17.73 6.18 -17.54
CA SER A 36 18.49 7.25 -16.86
C SER A 36 18.47 8.58 -17.63
N HIS A 37 18.42 8.53 -18.96
CA HIS A 37 18.39 9.71 -19.83
C HIS A 37 17.22 9.62 -20.82
N SER A 38 16.04 9.93 -20.34
CA SER A 38 14.84 10.02 -21.19
C SER A 38 14.88 11.30 -22.03
N ASN A 39 14.28 11.26 -23.22
CA ASN A 39 14.09 12.48 -23.98
C ASN A 39 13.13 13.43 -23.22
N ILE A 40 13.25 14.73 -23.47
CA ILE A 40 12.45 15.74 -22.76
C ILE A 40 10.94 15.52 -22.92
N TRP A 41 10.48 15.11 -24.09
CA TRP A 41 9.06 14.85 -24.36
C TRP A 41 8.53 13.63 -23.58
N SER A 42 9.32 12.57 -23.49
CA SER A 42 9.01 11.38 -22.70
C SER A 42 8.98 11.72 -21.20
N PHE A 43 9.87 12.60 -20.74
CA PHE A 43 9.83 13.12 -19.37
C PHE A 43 8.56 13.93 -19.11
N ILE A 44 8.21 14.87 -19.98
CA ILE A 44 6.98 15.69 -19.88
C ILE A 44 5.73 14.79 -19.88
N ASN A 45 5.64 13.83 -20.79
CA ASN A 45 4.53 12.88 -20.85
C ASN A 45 4.41 12.06 -19.56
N CYS A 46 5.55 11.66 -18.97
CA CYS A 46 5.55 10.97 -17.68
C CYS A 46 5.00 11.86 -16.55
N LEU A 47 5.39 13.15 -16.51
CA LEU A 47 4.89 14.10 -15.52
C LEU A 47 3.38 14.33 -15.68
N ILE A 48 2.89 14.54 -16.90
CA ILE A 48 1.46 14.67 -17.18
C ILE A 48 0.71 13.43 -16.67
N GLY A 49 1.25 12.24 -16.91
CA GLY A 49 0.65 11.00 -16.44
C GLY A 49 0.63 10.85 -14.91
N GLU A 50 1.60 11.41 -14.18
CA GLU A 50 1.57 11.46 -12.71
C GLU A 50 0.54 12.48 -12.19
N GLU A 51 0.43 13.65 -12.83
CA GLU A 51 -0.60 14.64 -12.50
C GLU A 51 -2.01 14.07 -12.68
N CYS A 52 -2.29 13.41 -13.80
CA CYS A 52 -3.58 12.75 -14.03
C CYS A 52 -3.91 11.73 -12.93
N ARG A 53 -2.90 11.01 -12.40
CA ARG A 53 -3.10 10.07 -11.30
C ARG A 53 -3.45 10.80 -10.00
N PHE A 54 -2.78 11.88 -9.68
CA PHE A 54 -3.10 12.67 -8.49
C PHE A 54 -4.52 13.24 -8.56
N GLN A 55 -4.92 13.76 -9.73
CA GLN A 55 -6.29 14.20 -9.97
C GLN A 55 -7.30 13.06 -9.76
N HIS A 56 -7.04 11.88 -10.31
CA HIS A 56 -7.91 10.73 -10.13
C HIS A 56 -8.03 10.31 -8.66
N LEU A 57 -6.91 10.27 -7.93
CA LEU A 57 -6.89 9.97 -6.49
C LEU A 57 -7.70 11.02 -5.71
N TYR A 58 -7.54 12.30 -6.03
CA TYR A 58 -8.30 13.38 -5.41
C TYR A 58 -9.80 13.25 -5.69
N SER A 59 -10.20 12.95 -6.93
CA SER A 59 -11.59 12.67 -7.28
C SER A 59 -12.15 11.48 -6.51
N GLN A 60 -11.38 10.40 -6.31
CA GLN A 60 -11.80 9.26 -5.49
C GLN A 60 -12.02 9.63 -4.02
N ILE A 61 -11.09 10.42 -3.45
CA ILE A 61 -11.21 10.91 -2.08
C ILE A 61 -12.48 11.75 -1.92
N ASN A 62 -12.72 12.69 -2.84
CA ASN A 62 -13.91 13.54 -2.81
C ASN A 62 -15.21 12.75 -3.00
N ALA A 63 -15.18 11.69 -3.81
CA ALA A 63 -16.31 10.79 -3.99
C ALA A 63 -16.55 9.85 -2.79
N GLY A 64 -15.70 9.89 -1.75
CA GLY A 64 -15.76 8.97 -0.61
C GLY A 64 -15.40 7.52 -0.97
N THR A 65 -14.83 7.28 -2.15
CA THR A 65 -14.53 5.94 -2.67
C THR A 65 -13.12 5.47 -2.34
N GLN A 66 -12.41 6.12 -1.42
CA GLN A 66 -11.03 5.80 -1.09
C GLN A 66 -10.91 4.39 -0.47
N GLN A 67 -10.81 3.38 -1.32
CA GLN A 67 -10.37 2.04 -0.97
C GLN A 67 -8.85 2.15 -0.76
N LEU A 68 -8.43 2.51 0.45
CA LEU A 68 -7.04 2.30 0.85
C LEU A 68 -6.70 0.83 0.53
N PRO A 69 -5.65 0.54 -0.25
CA PRO A 69 -5.30 -0.84 -0.53
C PRO A 69 -5.07 -1.54 0.81
N LYS A 70 -5.94 -2.50 1.14
CA LYS A 70 -5.81 -3.29 2.36
C LYS A 70 -4.39 -3.82 2.40
N ALA A 71 -3.71 -3.64 3.54
CA ALA A 71 -2.37 -4.20 3.71
C ALA A 71 -2.42 -5.68 3.33
N LYS A 72 -1.51 -6.13 2.46
CA LYS A 72 -1.54 -7.51 1.91
C LYS A 72 -1.65 -8.58 3.00
N ALA A 73 -1.04 -8.32 4.16
CA ALA A 73 -1.15 -9.16 5.35
C ALA A 73 -2.57 -9.22 5.91
N ALA A 74 -3.25 -8.08 6.02
CA ALA A 74 -4.65 -7.99 6.47
C ALA A 74 -5.60 -8.67 5.47
N ASP A 75 -5.39 -8.49 4.17
CA ASP A 75 -6.18 -9.16 3.13
C ASP A 75 -6.00 -10.69 3.15
N THR A 76 -4.76 -11.16 3.31
CA THR A 76 -4.47 -12.59 3.45
C THR A 76 -5.10 -13.18 4.70
N MET A 77 -5.06 -12.44 5.81
CA MET A 77 -5.67 -12.86 7.08
C MET A 77 -7.19 -12.94 6.96
N GLN A 78 -7.82 -11.94 6.32
CA GLN A 78 -9.25 -11.91 6.05
C GLN A 78 -9.70 -13.11 5.22
N LYS A 79 -9.01 -13.42 4.12
CA LYS A 79 -9.30 -14.59 3.28
C LYS A 79 -9.20 -15.91 4.04
N ARG A 80 -8.25 -16.02 4.97
CA ARG A 80 -8.11 -17.22 5.82
C ARG A 80 -9.26 -17.35 6.82
N ILE A 81 -9.72 -16.25 7.40
CA ILE A 81 -10.90 -16.23 8.29
C ILE A 81 -12.15 -16.64 7.49
N GLU A 82 -12.35 -16.07 6.31
CA GLU A 82 -13.48 -16.40 5.43
C GLU A 82 -13.49 -17.89 5.06
N THR A 83 -12.33 -18.44 4.70
CA THR A 83 -12.20 -19.88 4.40
C THR A 83 -12.58 -20.75 5.60
N LEU A 84 -12.16 -20.37 6.82
CA LEU A 84 -12.51 -21.11 8.04
C LEU A 84 -14.02 -21.04 8.33
N ASN A 85 -14.63 -19.86 8.17
CA ASN A 85 -16.07 -19.69 8.33
C ASN A 85 -16.87 -20.50 7.31
N SER A 86 -16.44 -20.54 6.05
CA SER A 86 -17.09 -21.38 5.03
C SER A 86 -17.04 -22.86 5.39
N ARG A 87 -15.90 -23.37 5.86
CA ARG A 87 -15.77 -24.76 6.31
C ARG A 87 -16.65 -25.09 7.51
N TYR A 88 -16.76 -24.16 8.45
CA TYR A 88 -17.65 -24.34 9.60
C TYR A 88 -19.12 -24.37 9.17
N ASN A 89 -19.54 -23.45 8.30
CA ASN A 89 -20.90 -23.41 7.76
C ASN A 89 -21.24 -24.67 6.95
N ASN A 90 -20.27 -25.25 6.25
CA ASN A 90 -20.42 -26.50 5.51
C ASN A 90 -20.35 -27.75 6.41
N GLN A 91 -20.18 -27.59 7.73
CA GLN A 91 -20.02 -28.68 8.70
C GLN A 91 -18.77 -29.56 8.48
N ASP A 92 -17.80 -29.10 7.70
CA ASP A 92 -16.52 -29.79 7.50
C ASP A 92 -15.63 -29.77 8.75
N ILE A 93 -15.84 -28.78 9.63
CA ILE A 93 -15.09 -28.59 10.87
C ILE A 93 -16.03 -28.33 12.05
N ASN A 94 -15.67 -28.89 13.21
CA ASN A 94 -16.42 -28.68 14.46
C ASN A 94 -16.04 -27.34 15.12
N GLY A 95 -16.89 -26.81 15.99
CA GLY A 95 -16.67 -25.52 16.67
C GLY A 95 -15.36 -25.45 17.46
N GLN A 96 -14.92 -26.56 18.05
CA GLN A 96 -13.61 -26.63 18.72
C GLN A 96 -12.43 -26.54 17.73
N GLN A 97 -12.57 -27.13 16.54
CA GLN A 97 -11.55 -27.06 15.50
C GLN A 97 -11.45 -25.64 14.91
N LEU A 98 -12.60 -24.97 14.75
CA LEU A 98 -12.65 -23.55 14.37
C LEU A 98 -11.94 -22.67 15.40
N LEU A 99 -12.25 -22.84 16.69
CA LEU A 99 -11.67 -22.04 17.77
C LEU A 99 -10.14 -22.22 17.85
N ASN A 100 -9.65 -23.45 17.71
CA ASN A 100 -8.22 -23.74 17.67
C ASN A 100 -7.55 -23.12 16.43
N ALA A 101 -8.20 -23.18 15.26
CA ALA A 101 -7.66 -22.58 14.03
C ALA A 101 -7.58 -21.05 14.13
N LEU A 102 -8.58 -20.39 14.72
CA LEU A 102 -8.59 -18.95 14.97
C LEU A 102 -7.53 -18.55 16.01
N SER A 103 -7.39 -19.32 17.08
CA SER A 103 -6.34 -19.13 18.09
C SER A 103 -4.94 -19.18 17.46
N LEU A 104 -4.69 -20.16 16.59
CA LEU A 104 -3.42 -20.28 15.86
C LEU A 104 -3.22 -19.15 14.84
N LEU A 105 -4.31 -18.65 14.25
CA LEU A 105 -4.27 -17.51 13.33
C LEU A 105 -3.93 -16.20 14.07
N ALA A 106 -4.48 -15.99 15.27
CA ALA A 106 -4.29 -14.80 16.09
C ALA A 106 -2.98 -14.82 16.90
N GLY A 107 -2.53 -16.01 17.34
CA GLY A 107 -1.34 -16.22 18.15
C GLY A 107 -0.02 -16.10 17.38
N ARG A 108 -0.05 -16.03 16.04
CA ARG A 108 1.13 -15.71 15.22
C ARG A 108 1.42 -14.20 15.26
N LYS A 109 1.76 -13.68 16.43
CA LYS A 109 2.48 -12.40 16.53
C LYS A 109 3.96 -12.68 16.24
N LYS A 110 4.47 -12.12 15.15
CA LYS A 110 5.92 -11.95 14.92
C LYS A 110 6.36 -10.66 15.57
#